data_AF-A0A9Q3BXG5-F1
#
_entry.id   AF-A0A9Q3BXG5-F1
#
_cell.length_a   1.000
_cell.length_b   1.000
_cell.length_c   1.000
_cell.angle_alpha   90.00
_cell.angle_beta   90.00
_cell.angle_gamma   90.00
#
_symmetry.space_group_name_H-M   'P 1'
#
loop_
_entity.id
_entity.type
_entity.pdbx_description
1 polymer ?
#
loop_
_entity_poly.entity_id
_entity_poly.type
_entity_poly.pdbx_seq_one_letter_code
_entity_poly.pdbx_strand_id
1 'polypeptide(L)'
;MFIEIFSQVASPLRRRTREDVDWDWDQKCEEAFHKPRRMVGEEINLKKLDYDKGAGKIKLAVDSSYIASGEVLTQEDKDRKDRPVSSITFAKFESKYSQPKLELCGVSRILKKI
;
A
#
# COMPACT_ATOMS: atom_id res chain seq x y z
N MET A 1 -10.09 1.35 4.79
CA MET A 1 -9.97 0.80 3.42
C MET A 1 -10.06 1.97 2.45
N PHE A 2 -9.08 2.13 1.56
CA PHE A 2 -8.91 3.36 0.77
C PHE A 2 -9.61 3.32 -0.60
N ILE A 3 -9.93 2.13 -1.09
CA ILE A 3 -10.63 1.92 -2.37
C ILE A 3 -12.05 1.48 -2.03
N GLU A 4 -13.04 2.32 -2.36
CA GLU A 4 -14.44 1.95 -2.24
C GLU A 4 -14.75 0.80 -3.20
N ILE A 5 -15.69 -0.08 -2.81
CA ILE A 5 -16.13 -1.24 -3.62
C ILE A 5 -15.01 -2.19 -4.13
N PHE A 6 -13.83 -2.20 -3.51
CA PHE A 6 -12.70 -3.04 -3.93
C PHE A 6 -13.06 -4.51 -4.10
N SER A 7 -13.93 -5.06 -3.24
CA SER A 7 -14.36 -6.46 -3.35
C SER A 7 -15.10 -6.76 -4.65
N GLN A 8 -15.86 -5.80 -5.18
CA GLN A 8 -16.53 -5.93 -6.48
C GLN A 8 -15.52 -5.78 -7.62
N VAL A 9 -14.62 -4.79 -7.51
CA VAL A 9 -13.58 -4.53 -8.52
C VAL A 9 -12.65 -5.73 -8.69
N ALA A 10 -12.22 -6.35 -7.59
CA ALA A 10 -11.33 -7.51 -7.60
C ALA A 10 -12.05 -8.84 -7.83
N SER A 11 -13.38 -8.84 -8.00
CA SER A 11 -14.17 -10.06 -8.17
C SER A 11 -13.69 -10.93 -9.34
N PRO A 12 -13.37 -10.39 -10.53
CA PRO A 12 -12.84 -11.19 -11.64
C PRO A 12 -11.53 -11.89 -11.27
N LEU A 13 -10.63 -11.22 -10.55
CA LEU A 13 -9.36 -11.79 -10.09
C LEU A 13 -9.59 -12.88 -9.03
N ARG A 14 -10.46 -12.63 -8.05
CA ARG A 14 -10.77 -13.59 -6.98
C ARG A 14 -11.42 -14.85 -7.52
N ARG A 15 -12.20 -14.76 -8.59
CA ARG A 15 -12.78 -15.94 -9.25
C ARG A 15 -11.70 -16.90 -9.76
N ARG A 16 -10.54 -16.38 -10.19
CA ARG A 16 -9.45 -17.19 -10.73
C ARG A 16 -8.64 -17.94 -9.67
N THR A 17 -8.85 -17.65 -8.38
CA THR A 17 -8.23 -18.41 -7.28
C THR A 17 -9.13 -19.53 -6.77
N ARG A 18 -10.30 -19.75 -7.37
CA ARG A 18 -11.22 -20.81 -6.95
C ARG A 18 -10.82 -22.13 -7.60
N GLU A 19 -10.89 -23.21 -6.84
CA GLU A 19 -10.55 -24.56 -7.32
C GLU A 19 -11.52 -25.06 -8.40
N ASP A 20 -12.77 -24.58 -8.40
CA ASP A 20 -13.84 -24.98 -9.32
C ASP A 20 -13.82 -24.23 -10.67
N VAL A 21 -12.76 -23.46 -10.95
CA VAL A 21 -12.67 -22.61 -12.14
C VAL A 21 -11.34 -22.83 -12.84
N ASP A 22 -11.39 -23.19 -14.12
CA ASP A 22 -10.19 -23.25 -14.95
C ASP A 22 -9.50 -21.88 -15.02
N TRP A 23 -8.17 -21.91 -14.95
CA TRP A 23 -7.36 -20.72 -15.05
C TRP A 23 -7.41 -20.16 -16.47
N ASP A 24 -8.02 -18.99 -16.62
CA ASP A 24 -8.10 -18.24 -17.86
C ASP A 24 -8.01 -16.74 -17.54
N TRP A 25 -7.09 -16.03 -18.18
CA TRP A 25 -6.91 -14.59 -18.00
C TRP A 25 -7.59 -13.85 -19.14
N ASP A 26 -8.83 -13.43 -18.90
CA ASP A 26 -9.63 -12.69 -19.87
C ASP A 26 -9.50 -11.17 -19.69
N GLN A 27 -10.13 -10.43 -20.60
CA GLN A 27 -10.16 -8.97 -20.56
C GLN A 27 -10.74 -8.41 -19.24
N LYS A 28 -11.66 -9.15 -18.59
CA LYS A 28 -12.24 -8.73 -17.30
C LYS A 28 -11.20 -8.82 -16.19
N CYS A 29 -10.33 -9.84 -16.21
CA CYS A 29 -9.18 -9.92 -15.31
C CYS A 29 -8.22 -8.75 -15.54
N GLU A 30 -7.90 -8.44 -16.80
CA GLU A 30 -7.00 -7.33 -17.14
C GLU A 30 -7.55 -5.98 -16.64
N GLU A 31 -8.83 -5.70 -16.90
CA GLU A 31 -9.49 -4.50 -16.41
C GLU A 31 -9.51 -4.43 -14.88
N ALA A 32 -9.84 -5.55 -14.21
CA ALA A 32 -9.84 -5.66 -12.76
C ALA A 32 -8.44 -5.51 -12.14
N PHE A 33 -7.38 -5.84 -12.87
CA PHE A 33 -6.00 -5.64 -12.43
C PHE A 33 -5.57 -4.17 -12.50
N HIS A 34 -5.93 -3.48 -13.59
CA HIS A 34 -5.57 -2.06 -13.77
C HIS A 34 -6.47 -1.08 -13.01
N LYS A 35 -7.71 -1.45 -12.71
CA LYS A 35 -8.68 -0.55 -12.08
C LYS A 35 -8.25 -0.10 -10.67
N PRO A 36 -7.79 -0.98 -9.76
CA PRO A 36 -7.25 -0.56 -8.45
C PRO A 36 -6.02 0.34 -8.59
N ARG A 37 -5.15 0.10 -9.57
CA ARG A 37 -3.96 0.94 -9.82
C ARG A 37 -4.36 2.37 -10.18
N ARG A 38 -5.37 2.53 -11.05
CA ARG A 38 -5.93 3.85 -11.39
C ARG A 38 -6.59 4.51 -10.19
N MET A 39 -7.43 3.80 -9.45
CA MET A 39 -8.05 4.32 -8.22
C MET A 39 -7.00 4.82 -7.23
N VAL A 40 -5.94 4.04 -6.98
CA VAL A 40 -4.88 4.43 -6.06
C VAL A 40 -4.01 5.57 -6.59
N GLY A 41 -3.69 5.56 -7.89
CA GLY A 41 -2.80 6.54 -8.51
C GLY A 41 -3.46 7.87 -8.85
N GLU A 42 -4.77 7.89 -9.06
CA GLU A 42 -5.50 9.04 -9.60
C GLU A 42 -6.61 9.53 -8.66
N GLU A 43 -7.30 8.63 -7.97
CA GLU A 43 -8.50 8.98 -7.17
C GLU A 43 -8.22 9.14 -5.68
N ILE A 44 -7.14 8.52 -5.16
CA ILE A 44 -6.74 8.69 -3.76
C ILE A 44 -5.89 9.95 -3.63
N ASN A 45 -6.50 11.01 -3.09
CA ASN A 45 -5.78 12.22 -2.70
C ASN A 45 -4.82 11.92 -1.53
N LEU A 46 -3.51 12.04 -1.79
CA LEU A 46 -2.50 12.05 -0.73
C LEU A 46 -2.70 13.28 0.14
N LYS A 47 -2.77 13.08 1.46
CA LYS A 47 -2.86 14.20 2.40
C LYS A 47 -1.45 14.59 2.85
N LYS A 48 -1.18 15.89 2.96
CA LYS A 48 0.00 16.39 3.67
C LYS A 48 -0.09 15.97 5.14
N LEU A 49 1.05 15.61 5.75
CA LEU A 49 1.13 15.37 7.19
C LEU A 49 0.74 16.62 7.96
N ASP A 50 -0.06 16.39 8.99
CA ASP A 50 -0.54 17.40 9.90
C ASP A 50 -0.01 17.08 11.30
N TYR A 51 0.84 17.96 11.85
CA TYR A 51 1.46 17.77 13.15
C TYR A 51 0.72 18.52 14.27
N ASP A 52 -0.41 19.16 13.96
CA ASP A 52 -1.15 19.94 14.94
C ASP A 52 -1.76 19.05 16.03
N LYS A 53 -2.00 19.65 17.20
CA LYS A 53 -2.65 18.94 18.31
C LYS A 53 -4.04 18.48 17.89
N GLY A 54 -4.27 17.17 17.94
CA GLY A 54 -5.55 16.56 17.57
C GLY A 54 -5.69 16.21 16.08
N ALA A 55 -4.63 16.33 15.28
CA ALA A 55 -4.62 15.99 13.85
C ALA A 55 -4.73 14.48 13.53
N GLY A 56 -4.90 13.63 14.55
CA GLY A 56 -4.95 12.18 14.39
C GLY A 56 -3.56 11.53 14.45
N LYS A 57 -3.54 10.20 14.58
CA LYS A 57 -2.29 9.43 14.70
C LYS A 57 -1.62 9.27 13.35
N ILE A 58 -0.32 9.53 13.31
CA ILE A 58 0.54 9.13 12.19
C ILE A 58 0.91 7.67 12.40
N LYS A 59 0.63 6.83 11.40
CA LYS A 59 0.88 5.38 11.42
C LYS A 59 1.78 5.02 10.26
N LEU A 60 2.86 4.33 10.60
CA LEU A 60 3.80 3.80 9.62
C LEU A 60 3.70 2.28 9.59
N ALA A 61 3.38 1.72 8.42
CA ALA A 61 3.51 0.31 8.14
C ALA A 61 4.73 0.08 7.26
N VAL A 62 5.62 -0.82 7.67
CA VAL A 62 6.77 -1.28 6.88
C VAL A 62 6.63 -2.78 6.75
N ASP A 63 6.88 -3.29 5.55
CA ASP A 63 6.99 -4.72 5.28
C ASP A 63 8.20 -4.95 4.38
N SER A 64 9.03 -5.92 4.72
CA SER A 64 10.25 -6.21 3.98
C SER A 64 10.39 -7.66 3.58
N SER A 65 10.92 -7.85 2.38
CA SER A 65 11.30 -9.16 1.83
C SER A 65 12.77 -9.14 1.42
N TYR A 66 13.30 -10.32 1.09
CA TYR A 66 14.65 -10.45 0.53
C TYR A 66 14.84 -9.72 -0.81
N ILE A 67 13.76 -9.34 -1.50
CA ILE A 67 13.81 -8.63 -2.79
C ILE A 67 13.72 -7.12 -2.57
N ALA A 68 12.77 -6.68 -1.77
CA ALA A 68 12.44 -5.27 -1.55
C ALA A 68 11.70 -5.08 -0.24
N SER A 69 11.70 -3.84 0.27
CA SER A 69 10.75 -3.40 1.29
C SER A 69 9.78 -2.40 0.70
N GLY A 70 8.53 -2.54 1.11
CA GLY A 70 7.49 -1.56 0.91
C GLY A 70 7.13 -0.89 2.23
N GLU A 71 6.74 0.37 2.14
CA GLU A 71 6.25 1.13 3.28
C GLU A 71 4.99 1.89 2.88
N VAL A 72 4.12 2.12 3.85
CA VAL A 72 2.93 2.97 3.70
C VAL A 72 2.84 3.87 4.93
N LEU A 73 3.02 5.16 4.72
CA LEU A 73 2.76 6.19 5.73
C LEU A 73 1.31 6.64 5.62
N THR A 74 0.60 6.63 6.74
CA THR A 74 -0.80 7.04 6.83
C THR A 74 -1.03 7.96 8.01
N GLN A 75 -2.07 8.79 7.93
CA GLN A 75 -2.55 9.57 9.06
C GLN A 75 -4.06 9.43 9.21
N GLU A 76 -4.50 9.26 10.45
CA GLU A 76 -5.92 9.18 10.80
C GLU A 76 -6.61 10.54 10.56
N ASP A 77 -7.72 10.54 9.84
CA ASP A 77 -8.55 11.73 9.63
C ASP A 77 -9.61 11.92 10.75
N LYS A 78 -10.42 12.98 10.64
CA LYS A 78 -11.47 13.30 11.61
C LYS A 78 -12.53 12.19 11.72
N ASP A 79 -12.68 11.36 10.70
CA ASP A 79 -13.62 10.24 10.64
C ASP A 79 -12.97 8.93 11.11
N ARG A 80 -11.77 9.00 11.71
CA ARG A 80 -10.92 7.87 12.13
C ARG A 80 -10.54 6.93 10.99
N LYS A 81 -10.51 7.42 9.76
CA LYS A 81 -10.01 6.67 8.59
C LYS A 81 -8.56 7.01 8.36
N ASP A 82 -7.73 5.99 8.19
CA ASP A 82 -6.36 6.19 7.73
C ASP A 82 -6.39 6.75 6.31
N ARG A 83 -5.55 7.75 6.03
CA ARG A 83 -5.32 8.34 4.71
C ARG A 83 -3.85 8.22 4.35
N PRO A 84 -3.51 7.78 3.12
CA PRO A 84 -2.11 7.62 2.73
C PRO A 84 -1.46 8.98 2.51
N VAL A 85 -0.19 9.04 2.88
CA VAL A 85 0.67 10.23 2.82
C VAL A 85 1.83 9.99 1.85
N SER A 86 2.52 8.85 1.96
CA SER A 86 3.67 8.51 1.11
C SER A 86 4.05 7.02 1.16
N SER A 87 4.77 6.55 0.13
CA SER A 87 5.45 5.25 0.07
C SER A 87 6.83 5.37 -0.58
N ILE A 88 7.83 4.62 -0.11
CA ILE A 88 9.18 4.54 -0.68
C ILE A 88 9.58 3.06 -0.81
N THR A 89 10.38 2.73 -1.82
CA THR A 89 11.00 1.41 -1.99
C THR A 89 12.52 1.50 -1.80
N PHE A 90 13.14 0.43 -1.29
CA PHE A 90 14.60 0.37 -1.15
C PHE A 90 15.35 0.17 -2.47
N ALA A 91 16.62 0.60 -2.49
CA ALA A 91 17.55 0.35 -3.58
C ALA A 91 18.19 -1.05 -3.49
N LYS A 92 18.68 -1.58 -4.63
CA LYS A 92 19.27 -2.94 -4.78
C LYS A 92 20.39 -3.31 -3.79
N PHE A 93 21.05 -2.34 -3.17
CA PHE A 93 22.13 -2.59 -2.20
C PHE A 93 21.57 -2.90 -0.81
N GLU A 94 20.45 -2.30 -0.44
CA GLU A 94 19.84 -2.40 0.89
C GLU A 94 19.13 -3.76 1.07
N SER A 95 18.70 -4.41 -0.02
CA SER A 95 18.05 -5.73 -0.01
C SER A 95 18.95 -6.86 0.49
N LYS A 96 20.25 -6.61 0.72
CA LYS A 96 21.21 -7.59 1.27
C LYS A 96 21.27 -7.61 2.80
N TYR A 97 20.55 -6.73 3.48
CA TYR A 97 20.48 -6.74 4.94
C TYR A 97 19.67 -7.93 5.46
N SER A 98 19.94 -8.34 6.70
CA SER A 98 19.09 -9.31 7.39
C SER A 98 17.69 -8.72 7.60
N GLN A 99 16.66 -9.57 7.65
CA GLN A 99 15.26 -9.12 7.77
C GLN A 99 15.02 -8.11 8.91
N PRO A 100 15.55 -8.27 10.14
CA PRO A 100 15.40 -7.26 11.19
C PRO A 100 16.05 -5.90 10.85
N LYS A 101 17.15 -5.92 10.08
CA LYS A 101 17.83 -4.70 9.64
C LYS A 101 17.08 -4.01 8.50
N LEU A 102 16.38 -4.76 7.64
CA LEU A 102 15.52 -4.20 6.60
C LEU A 102 14.34 -3.45 7.21
N GLU A 103 13.64 -4.07 8.17
CA GLU A 103 12.54 -3.43 8.90
C GLU A 103 12.99 -2.12 9.58
N LEU A 104 14.11 -2.17 10.31
CA LEU A 104 14.67 -0.99 10.97
C LEU A 104 15.12 0.08 9.96
N CYS A 105 15.69 -0.33 8.82
CA CYS A 105 16.09 0.58 7.77
C CYS A 105 14.87 1.36 7.25
N GLY A 106 13.72 0.71 7.10
CA GLY A 106 12.52 1.29 6.51
C GLY A 106 11.97 2.37 7.42
N VAL A 107 11.84 2.02 8.70
CA VAL A 107 11.48 2.97 9.76
C VAL A 107 12.44 4.16 9.79
N SER A 108 13.76 3.92 9.77
CA SER A 108 14.77 4.97 9.88
C SER A 108 14.77 5.97 8.73
N ARG A 109 14.45 5.53 7.50
CA ARG A 109 14.44 6.41 6.32
C ARG A 109 13.25 7.34 6.33
N ILE A 110 12.11 6.84 6.80
CA ILE A 110 10.89 7.64 6.89
C ILE A 110 11.06 8.69 7.96
N LEU A 111 11.54 8.32 9.14
CA LEU A 111 11.83 9.26 10.23
C LEU A 111 12.83 10.36 9.85
N LYS A 112 13.68 10.14 8.84
CA LYS A 112 14.59 11.18 8.31
C LYS A 112 13.92 12.13 7.30
N LYS A 113 12.76 11.77 6.77
CA LYS A 113 12.04 12.51 5.72
C LYS A 113 10.83 13.29 6.26
N ILE A 114 10.27 12.86 7.39
CA ILE A 114 9.18 13.53 8.12
C ILE A 114 9.70 14.42 9.24
#